data_AF-A0A814NU18-F1
#
_entry.id   AF-A0A814NU18-F1
#
_cell.length_a   1.000
_cell.length_b   1.000
_cell.length_c   1.000
_cell.angle_alpha   90.00
_cell.angle_beta   90.00
_cell.angle_gamma   90.00
#
_symmetry.space_group_name_H-M   'P 1'
#
loop_
_entity.id
_entity.type
_entity.pdbx_description
1 polymer ?
#
loop_
_entity_poly.entity_id
_entity_poly.type
_entity_poly.pdbx_seq_one_letter_code
_entity_poly.pdbx_strand_id
1 'polypeptide(L)'
;MEQQFESEYHDPLEQLEKALATAKQIEQQLLAKLPDMNSLRKISSWYYGHKKQLFNEELRHKYPMFKFTTTTSTKQIIEIVPQIYYIHKQTTKSAIKYLIDTIRACKITSFVLDTESDPSTTPAKPSLIQILPVPSFCSPLLVILIEVQWLSPLSSSHGQLIKQLCDVIFQEQHEFIAWGRIDDELEKFRHFNLFKPSNIVYIRNMQKEFRPYYNHHHPHASDCPGLEQISLVDDELDLAVSQDSLEFDHDPDHELCTCEFRPYKDPYNPNAWSLQRAIALGFEQFLDKAYTCAKWSGGIDLNLGTWKFRDPVLRSQQELLRRNMEKYAANDVVSVLYIFQRIESQHKKKTTKIKRPIPN
;
A
#
# COMPACT_ATOMS: atom_id res chain seq x y z
N MET A 1 -34.10 -23.45 -30.62
CA MET A 1 -33.74 -23.91 -29.25
C MET A 1 -32.44 -23.22 -28.85
N GLU A 2 -32.46 -21.88 -28.95
CA GLU A 2 -31.31 -20.97 -28.84
C GLU A 2 -31.78 -19.61 -28.28
N GLN A 3 -32.88 -19.63 -27.53
CA GLN A 3 -33.50 -18.49 -26.87
C GLN A 3 -34.04 -19.00 -25.54
N GLN A 4 -33.24 -18.91 -24.48
CA GLN A 4 -33.62 -18.88 -23.05
C GLN A 4 -32.40 -19.07 -22.13
N PHE A 5 -31.35 -18.29 -22.36
CA PHE A 5 -30.32 -18.04 -21.34
C PHE A 5 -29.98 -16.54 -21.36
N GLU A 6 -31.01 -15.69 -21.31
CA GLU A 6 -30.85 -14.40 -20.61
C GLU A 6 -30.83 -14.74 -19.13
N SER A 7 -29.69 -15.24 -18.64
CA SER A 7 -29.44 -15.31 -17.21
C SER A 7 -29.52 -13.87 -16.72
N GLU A 8 -30.42 -13.58 -15.79
CA GLU A 8 -30.49 -12.30 -15.09
C GLU A 8 -29.09 -11.92 -14.62
N TYR A 9 -28.44 -11.02 -15.36
CA TYR A 9 -27.12 -10.51 -15.03
C TYR A 9 -27.35 -9.46 -13.95
N HIS A 10 -27.61 -9.92 -12.73
CA HIS A 10 -27.77 -9.06 -11.56
C HIS A 10 -26.46 -8.31 -11.35
N ASP A 11 -26.52 -6.98 -11.31
CA ASP A 11 -25.38 -6.10 -11.09
C ASP A 11 -24.59 -6.55 -9.84
N PRO A 12 -23.30 -6.90 -9.96
CA PRO A 12 -22.47 -7.29 -8.82
C PRO A 12 -22.50 -6.28 -7.67
N LEU A 13 -22.65 -4.98 -7.96
CA LEU A 13 -22.74 -3.94 -6.94
C LEU A 13 -24.06 -4.07 -6.15
N GLU A 14 -25.19 -4.23 -6.85
CA GLU A 14 -26.51 -4.39 -6.24
C GLU A 14 -26.57 -5.66 -5.37
N GLN A 15 -25.95 -6.76 -5.81
CA GLN A 15 -25.86 -7.99 -5.02
C GLN A 15 -25.07 -7.77 -3.72
N LEU A 16 -23.99 -7.00 -3.78
CA LEU A 16 -23.13 -6.73 -2.64
C LEU A 16 -23.77 -5.76 -1.63
N GLU A 17 -24.50 -4.76 -2.12
CA GLU A 17 -25.32 -3.87 -1.29
C GLU A 17 -26.42 -4.64 -0.54
N LYS A 18 -27.13 -5.54 -1.22
CA LYS A 18 -28.13 -6.43 -0.60
C LYS A 18 -27.51 -7.34 0.47
N ALA A 19 -26.33 -7.90 0.20
CA ALA A 19 -25.60 -8.72 1.16
C ALA A 19 -25.18 -7.90 2.39
N LEU A 20 -24.71 -6.67 2.22
CA LEU A 20 -24.32 -5.78 3.32
C LEU A 20 -25.51 -5.30 4.16
N ALA A 21 -26.67 -5.04 3.54
CA ALA A 21 -27.89 -4.72 4.27
C ALA A 21 -28.33 -5.89 5.16
N THR A 22 -28.29 -7.11 4.62
CA THR A 22 -28.59 -8.36 5.35
C THR A 22 -27.58 -8.58 6.49
N ALA A 23 -26.29 -8.36 6.23
CA ALA A 23 -25.21 -8.44 7.21
C ALA A 23 -25.47 -7.57 8.45
N LYS A 24 -25.80 -6.30 8.22
CA LYS A 24 -26.05 -5.30 9.26
C LYS A 24 -27.26 -5.66 10.10
N GLN A 25 -28.31 -6.20 9.47
CA GLN A 25 -29.49 -6.68 10.17
C GLN A 25 -29.15 -7.89 11.08
N ILE A 26 -28.35 -8.84 10.60
CA ILE A 26 -27.88 -9.99 11.39
C ILE A 26 -27.02 -9.53 12.58
N GLU A 27 -26.10 -8.60 12.37
CA GLU A 27 -25.27 -8.03 13.44
C GLU A 27 -26.12 -7.40 14.55
N GLN A 28 -27.12 -6.57 14.19
CA GLN A 28 -28.04 -5.96 15.14
C GLN A 28 -28.85 -7.00 15.93
N GLN A 29 -29.36 -8.03 15.24
CA GLN A 29 -30.08 -9.13 15.89
C GLN A 29 -29.20 -9.93 16.86
N LEU A 30 -27.92 -10.09 16.54
CA LEU A 30 -26.97 -10.80 17.39
C LEU A 30 -26.55 -9.94 18.58
N LEU A 31 -26.24 -8.66 18.39
CA LEU A 31 -25.97 -7.73 19.50
C LEU A 31 -27.11 -7.69 20.54
N ALA A 32 -28.36 -7.82 20.09
CA ALA A 32 -29.53 -7.90 20.98
C ALA A 32 -29.63 -9.20 21.79
N LYS A 33 -28.89 -10.26 21.42
CA LYS A 33 -28.99 -11.61 22.00
C LYS A 33 -27.83 -12.00 22.94
N LEU A 34 -27.03 -11.04 23.43
CA LEU A 34 -25.83 -11.27 24.28
C LEU A 34 -24.96 -12.44 23.78
N PRO A 35 -24.34 -12.35 22.58
CA PRO A 35 -23.58 -13.46 22.02
C PRO A 35 -22.26 -13.66 22.75
N ASP A 36 -21.76 -14.89 22.68
CA ASP A 36 -20.35 -15.19 22.92
C ASP A 36 -19.45 -14.21 22.14
N MET A 37 -18.43 -13.65 22.81
CA MET A 37 -17.51 -12.66 22.25
C MET A 37 -16.82 -13.15 20.97
N ASN A 38 -16.61 -14.46 20.81
CA ASN A 38 -16.03 -14.99 19.58
C ASN A 38 -16.98 -14.88 18.38
N SER A 39 -18.29 -15.04 18.61
CA SER A 39 -19.29 -14.86 17.56
C SER A 39 -19.32 -13.40 17.08
N LEU A 40 -19.31 -12.44 18.02
CA LEU A 40 -19.22 -11.01 17.69
C LEU A 40 -17.96 -10.68 16.88
N ARG A 41 -16.80 -11.23 17.27
CA ARG A 41 -15.54 -11.03 16.52
C ARG A 41 -15.62 -11.58 15.08
N LYS A 42 -16.21 -12.76 14.88
CA LYS A 42 -16.36 -13.35 13.54
C LYS A 42 -17.29 -12.51 12.66
N ILE A 43 -18.42 -12.07 13.20
CA ILE A 43 -19.40 -11.23 12.48
C ILE A 43 -18.77 -9.89 12.11
N SER A 44 -18.12 -9.24 13.08
CA SER A 44 -17.43 -7.97 12.88
C SER A 44 -16.35 -8.09 11.80
N SER A 45 -15.49 -9.11 11.88
CA SER A 45 -14.47 -9.38 10.84
C SER A 45 -15.10 -9.62 9.47
N TRP A 46 -16.20 -10.34 9.39
CA TRP A 46 -16.91 -10.61 8.15
C TRP A 46 -17.56 -9.34 7.56
N TYR A 47 -18.21 -8.53 8.40
CA TYR A 47 -18.80 -7.24 8.04
C TYR A 47 -17.75 -6.26 7.52
N TYR A 48 -16.62 -6.10 8.22
CA TYR A 48 -15.51 -5.26 7.76
C TYR A 48 -14.91 -5.75 6.45
N GLY A 49 -14.82 -7.08 6.25
CA GLY A 49 -14.40 -7.67 4.98
C GLY A 49 -15.33 -7.29 3.81
N HIS A 50 -16.64 -7.40 4.01
CA HIS A 50 -17.65 -7.05 2.99
C HIS A 50 -17.68 -5.55 2.71
N LYS A 51 -17.58 -4.70 3.74
CA LYS A 51 -17.50 -3.24 3.56
C LYS A 51 -16.27 -2.84 2.74
N LYS A 52 -15.12 -3.48 2.97
CA LYS A 52 -13.91 -3.28 2.17
C LYS A 52 -14.11 -3.72 0.72
N GLN A 53 -14.77 -4.86 0.49
CA GLN A 53 -15.07 -5.34 -0.84
C GLN A 53 -16.03 -4.40 -1.59
N LEU A 54 -17.09 -3.93 -0.93
CA LEU A 54 -18.04 -2.98 -1.52
C LEU A 54 -17.34 -1.69 -1.92
N PHE A 55 -16.55 -1.12 -1.01
CA PHE A 55 -15.74 0.05 -1.30
C PHE A 55 -14.77 -0.17 -2.48
N ASN A 56 -14.16 -1.36 -2.57
CA ASN A 56 -13.31 -1.74 -3.70
C ASN A 56 -14.09 -1.77 -5.03
N GLU A 57 -15.30 -2.34 -5.03
CA GLU A 57 -16.16 -2.35 -6.22
C GLU A 57 -16.66 -0.96 -6.60
N GLU A 58 -17.09 -0.13 -5.64
CA GLU A 58 -17.50 1.26 -5.86
C GLU A 58 -16.38 2.04 -6.57
N LEU A 59 -15.14 1.93 -6.08
CA LEU A 59 -13.99 2.60 -6.69
C LEU A 59 -13.64 2.01 -8.06
N ARG A 60 -13.78 0.69 -8.25
CA ARG A 60 -13.54 0.01 -9.53
C ARG A 60 -14.50 0.51 -10.63
N HIS A 61 -15.75 0.76 -10.29
CA HIS A 61 -16.73 1.32 -11.24
C HIS A 61 -16.47 2.80 -11.52
N LYS A 62 -15.95 3.54 -10.52
CA LYS A 62 -15.75 4.99 -10.62
C LYS A 62 -14.46 5.39 -11.33
N TYR A 63 -13.37 4.63 -11.18
CA TYR A 63 -12.04 5.03 -11.66
C TYR A 63 -11.39 3.95 -12.54
N PRO A 64 -10.61 4.34 -13.57
CA PRO A 64 -9.84 3.38 -14.35
C PRO A 64 -8.79 2.66 -13.50
N MET A 65 -8.48 1.41 -13.84
CA MET A 65 -7.41 0.63 -13.18
C MET A 65 -6.09 1.42 -13.08
N PHE A 66 -5.43 1.32 -11.93
CA PHE A 66 -4.12 1.92 -11.70
C PHE A 66 -3.09 1.43 -12.72
N LYS A 67 -2.39 2.39 -13.32
CA LYS A 67 -1.31 2.18 -14.29
C LYS A 67 -0.16 3.09 -13.96
N PHE A 68 1.01 2.50 -13.74
CA PHE A 68 2.22 3.28 -13.60
C PHE A 68 2.69 3.73 -14.98
N THR A 69 2.64 5.04 -15.22
CA THR A 69 2.96 5.61 -16.54
C THR A 69 4.11 6.60 -16.45
N THR A 70 4.89 6.68 -17.52
CA THR A 70 5.91 7.72 -17.70
C THR A 70 5.72 8.44 -19.03
N THR A 71 6.25 9.65 -19.13
CA THR A 71 6.27 10.44 -20.36
C THR A 71 7.65 10.36 -20.99
N THR A 72 7.73 9.89 -22.23
CA THR A 72 8.99 9.81 -22.99
C THR A 72 9.48 11.21 -23.40
N SER A 73 10.72 11.29 -23.91
CA SER A 73 11.25 12.51 -24.53
C SER A 73 10.39 13.03 -25.70
N THR A 74 9.64 12.13 -26.36
CA THR A 74 8.69 12.45 -27.45
C THR A 74 7.28 12.79 -26.94
N LYS A 75 7.09 12.96 -25.62
CA LYS A 75 5.81 13.22 -24.96
C LYS A 75 4.77 12.10 -25.10
N GLN A 76 5.19 10.88 -25.45
CA GLN A 76 4.29 9.73 -25.42
C GLN A 76 4.16 9.21 -24.00
N ILE A 77 2.92 8.88 -23.61
CA ILE A 77 2.64 8.22 -22.33
C ILE A 77 2.74 6.72 -22.54
N ILE A 78 3.64 6.07 -21.81
CA ILE A 78 3.82 4.62 -21.84
C ILE A 78 3.53 4.02 -20.47
N GLU A 79 2.88 2.86 -20.45
CA GLU A 79 2.68 2.05 -19.26
C GLU A 79 3.96 1.27 -18.96
N ILE A 80 4.47 1.40 -17.74
CA ILE A 80 5.62 0.67 -17.24
C ILE A 80 5.10 -0.54 -16.47
N VAL A 81 5.37 -1.73 -17.01
CA VAL A 81 5.12 -2.99 -16.31
C VAL A 81 6.37 -3.35 -15.50
N PRO A 82 6.28 -3.53 -14.17
CA PRO A 82 7.43 -3.91 -13.37
C PRO A 82 7.89 -5.33 -13.70
N GLN A 83 9.20 -5.53 -13.71
CA GLN A 83 9.82 -6.85 -13.70
C GLN A 83 9.85 -7.39 -12.27
N ILE A 84 9.25 -8.56 -12.06
CA ILE A 84 9.15 -9.20 -10.75
C ILE A 84 10.28 -10.21 -10.55
N TYR A 85 10.97 -10.14 -9.41
CA TYR A 85 11.95 -11.13 -8.96
C TYR A 85 11.51 -11.74 -7.63
N TYR A 86 11.23 -13.04 -7.62
CA TYR A 86 10.90 -13.77 -6.39
C TYR A 86 12.16 -14.27 -5.70
N ILE A 87 12.20 -14.10 -4.38
CA ILE A 87 13.27 -14.60 -3.50
C ILE A 87 12.69 -15.67 -2.58
N HIS A 88 13.11 -16.91 -2.81
CA HIS A 88 12.76 -18.11 -2.05
C HIS A 88 13.84 -19.20 -2.27
N LYS A 89 13.60 -20.41 -1.74
CA LYS A 89 14.52 -21.56 -1.80
C LYS A 89 14.81 -22.10 -3.21
N GLN A 90 14.00 -21.74 -4.22
CA GLN A 90 14.20 -22.18 -5.61
C GLN A 90 14.78 -21.08 -6.50
N THR A 91 14.84 -19.83 -6.03
CA THR A 91 15.53 -18.75 -6.75
C THR A 91 16.97 -19.18 -7.03
N THR A 92 17.49 -18.91 -8.21
CA THR A 92 18.87 -19.31 -8.54
C THR A 92 19.88 -18.41 -7.84
N LYS A 93 21.04 -18.95 -7.47
CA LYS A 93 22.14 -18.13 -6.92
C LYS A 93 22.59 -17.03 -7.88
N SER A 94 22.53 -17.26 -9.19
CA SER A 94 22.86 -16.26 -10.20
C SER A 94 21.87 -15.10 -10.19
N ALA A 95 20.56 -15.36 -10.05
CA ALA A 95 19.56 -14.30 -9.94
C ALA A 95 19.76 -13.44 -8.68
N ILE A 96 20.06 -14.05 -7.53
CA ILE A 96 20.32 -13.28 -6.29
C ILE A 96 21.60 -12.44 -6.43
N LYS A 97 22.68 -12.99 -6.99
CA LYS A 97 23.91 -12.24 -7.27
C LYS A 97 23.65 -11.07 -8.22
N TYR A 98 22.90 -11.29 -9.28
CA TYR A 98 22.51 -10.24 -10.22
C TYR A 98 21.80 -9.08 -9.51
N LEU A 99 20.87 -9.35 -8.59
CA LEU A 99 20.18 -8.31 -7.81
C LEU A 99 21.15 -7.56 -6.89
N ILE A 100 22.03 -8.28 -6.18
CA ILE A 100 23.07 -7.68 -5.33
C ILE A 100 23.96 -6.73 -6.15
N ASP A 101 24.46 -7.22 -7.29
CA ASP A 101 25.37 -6.47 -8.16
C ASP A 101 24.65 -5.26 -8.77
N THR A 102 23.38 -5.41 -9.17
CA THR A 102 22.54 -4.32 -9.69
C THR A 102 22.36 -3.22 -8.65
N ILE A 103 21.97 -3.57 -7.42
CA ILE A 103 21.76 -2.61 -6.33
C ILE A 103 23.05 -1.82 -6.04
N ARG A 104 24.18 -2.52 -5.97
CA ARG A 104 25.50 -1.89 -5.73
C ARG A 104 25.95 -1.02 -6.89
N ALA A 105 25.90 -1.53 -8.12
CA ALA A 105 26.36 -0.82 -9.32
C ALA A 105 25.54 0.44 -9.56
N CYS A 106 24.22 0.39 -9.32
CA CYS A 106 23.32 1.53 -9.47
C CYS A 106 23.34 2.48 -8.26
N LYS A 107 24.11 2.15 -7.21
CA LYS A 107 24.21 2.93 -5.96
C LYS A 107 22.83 3.28 -5.40
N ILE A 108 21.93 2.29 -5.38
CA ILE A 108 20.57 2.49 -4.88
C ILE A 108 20.66 2.76 -3.38
N THR A 109 20.04 3.86 -2.96
CA THR A 109 20.04 4.34 -1.57
C THR A 109 18.65 4.52 -0.98
N SER A 110 17.60 4.46 -1.81
CA SER A 110 16.21 4.53 -1.34
C SER A 110 15.42 3.31 -1.82
N PHE A 111 14.49 2.83 -1.00
CA PHE A 111 13.66 1.65 -1.28
C PHE A 111 12.22 1.91 -0.86
N VAL A 112 11.27 1.59 -1.74
CA VAL A 112 9.86 1.52 -1.34
C VAL A 112 9.59 0.14 -0.76
N LEU A 113 8.96 0.09 0.41
CA LEU A 113 8.64 -1.13 1.13
C LEU A 113 7.14 -1.28 1.39
N ASP A 114 6.71 -2.53 1.39
CA ASP A 114 5.41 -2.96 1.89
C ASP A 114 5.53 -4.39 2.44
N THR A 115 4.56 -4.85 3.22
CA THR A 115 4.54 -6.23 3.71
C THR A 115 3.16 -6.86 3.64
N GLU A 116 3.12 -8.20 3.55
CA GLU A 116 1.89 -8.95 3.67
C GLU A 116 2.01 -10.12 4.67
N SER A 117 0.95 -10.34 5.44
CA SER A 117 0.83 -11.39 6.46
C SER A 117 -0.50 -12.12 6.31
N ASP A 118 -0.60 -13.37 6.75
CA ASP A 118 -1.87 -14.11 6.71
C ASP A 118 -2.79 -13.67 7.85
N PRO A 119 -3.90 -12.93 7.57
CA PRO A 119 -4.75 -12.38 8.62
C PRO A 119 -5.57 -13.45 9.35
N SER A 120 -5.71 -14.64 8.76
CA SER A 120 -6.44 -15.77 9.34
C SER A 120 -5.68 -16.52 10.44
N THR A 121 -4.43 -16.14 10.70
CA THR A 121 -3.59 -16.74 11.75
C THR A 121 -3.47 -15.79 12.94
N THR A 122 -3.34 -16.34 14.15
CA THR A 122 -3.17 -15.53 15.37
C THR A 122 -1.97 -16.06 16.16
N PRO A 123 -0.85 -15.29 16.24
CA PRO A 123 -0.63 -14.00 15.57
C PRO A 123 -0.60 -14.13 14.04
N ALA A 124 -0.82 -13.01 13.34
CA ALA A 124 -0.78 -12.96 11.87
C ALA A 124 0.61 -13.41 11.39
N LYS A 125 0.62 -14.37 10.46
CA LYS A 125 1.82 -15.04 9.99
C LYS A 125 2.50 -14.20 8.91
N PRO A 126 3.70 -13.65 9.13
CA PRO A 126 4.42 -12.85 8.15
C PRO A 126 4.80 -13.68 6.92
N SER A 127 4.50 -13.19 5.72
CA SER A 127 4.53 -14.03 4.51
C SER A 127 5.32 -13.43 3.36
N LEU A 128 5.25 -12.12 3.17
CA LEU A 128 5.86 -11.42 2.04
C LEU A 128 6.47 -10.08 2.47
N ILE A 129 7.64 -9.76 1.92
CA ILE A 129 8.18 -8.41 1.92
C ILE A 129 8.26 -7.96 0.46
N GLN A 130 7.58 -6.86 0.11
CA GLN A 130 7.70 -6.22 -1.20
C GLN A 130 8.76 -5.13 -1.14
N ILE A 131 9.68 -5.12 -2.11
CA ILE A 131 10.77 -4.15 -2.16
C ILE A 131 10.87 -3.61 -3.59
N LEU A 132 10.79 -2.29 -3.72
CA LEU A 132 11.05 -1.60 -4.98
C LEU A 132 12.26 -0.67 -4.79
N PRO A 133 13.41 -0.97 -5.40
CA PRO A 133 14.57 -0.09 -5.38
C PRO A 133 14.33 1.23 -6.11
N VAL A 134 14.75 2.36 -5.51
CA VAL A 134 14.67 3.71 -6.08
C VAL A 134 16.10 4.17 -6.39
N PRO A 135 16.58 4.02 -7.64
CA PRO A 135 16.35 5.04 -8.66
C PRO A 135 16.01 4.45 -10.06
N SER A 136 14.86 4.86 -10.58
CA SER A 136 14.19 4.36 -11.79
C SER A 136 14.82 4.80 -13.13
N PHE A 137 16.14 4.97 -13.20
CA PHE A 137 16.86 5.06 -14.49
C PHE A 137 17.07 3.68 -15.11
N CYS A 138 17.07 2.63 -14.29
CA CYS A 138 17.08 1.26 -14.76
C CYS A 138 15.67 0.90 -15.21
N SER A 139 15.40 1.08 -16.51
CA SER A 139 14.32 0.37 -17.16
C SER A 139 14.77 -1.08 -17.39
N PRO A 140 13.99 -2.09 -16.98
CA PRO A 140 12.63 -2.00 -16.43
C PRO A 140 12.58 -1.72 -14.92
N LEU A 141 11.46 -1.15 -14.45
CA LEU A 141 11.15 -1.01 -13.03
C LEU A 141 11.20 -2.38 -12.36
N LEU A 142 11.94 -2.52 -11.26
CA LEU A 142 12.19 -3.81 -10.64
C LEU A 142 11.46 -3.91 -9.29
N VAL A 143 10.71 -5.00 -9.09
CA VAL A 143 10.08 -5.33 -7.81
C VAL A 143 10.63 -6.67 -7.32
N ILE A 144 11.15 -6.69 -6.10
CA ILE A 144 11.64 -7.88 -5.41
C ILE A 144 10.56 -8.33 -4.43
N LEU A 145 10.13 -9.59 -4.56
CA LEU A 145 9.14 -10.21 -3.68
C LEU A 145 9.84 -11.29 -2.85
N ILE A 146 10.05 -11.04 -1.55
CA ILE A 146 10.68 -12.01 -0.65
C ILE A 146 9.60 -12.84 0.04
N GLU A 147 9.48 -14.11 -0.35
CA GLU A 147 8.52 -15.04 0.25
C GLU A 147 9.15 -15.72 1.47
N VAL A 148 9.06 -15.05 2.63
CA VAL A 148 9.86 -15.40 3.82
C VAL A 148 9.61 -16.81 4.35
N GLN A 149 8.41 -17.35 4.11
CA GLN A 149 8.00 -18.71 4.51
C GLN A 149 8.65 -19.80 3.66
N TRP A 150 9.25 -19.44 2.53
CA TRP A 150 9.81 -20.36 1.55
C TRP A 150 11.31 -20.17 1.35
N LEU A 151 12.00 -19.44 2.24
CA LEU A 151 13.45 -19.27 2.18
C LEU A 151 14.22 -20.53 2.57
N SER A 152 15.44 -20.68 2.05
CA SER A 152 16.36 -21.69 2.56
C SER A 152 16.88 -21.31 3.95
N PRO A 153 17.29 -22.30 4.78
CA PRO A 153 17.95 -22.00 6.05
C PRO A 153 19.14 -21.06 5.85
N LEU A 154 19.29 -20.05 6.71
CA LEU A 154 20.37 -19.06 6.60
C LEU A 154 21.77 -19.67 6.79
N SER A 155 21.87 -20.87 7.36
CA SER A 155 23.11 -21.65 7.44
C SER A 155 23.53 -22.26 6.10
N SER A 156 22.62 -22.38 5.13
CA SER A 156 22.93 -22.90 3.81
C SER A 156 23.62 -21.85 2.94
N SER A 157 24.45 -22.28 1.99
CA SER A 157 25.09 -21.35 1.03
C SER A 157 24.09 -20.54 0.20
N HIS A 158 22.86 -21.04 0.02
CA HIS A 158 21.77 -20.30 -0.63
C HIS A 158 21.17 -19.25 0.31
N GLY A 159 20.87 -19.64 1.55
CA GLY A 159 20.35 -18.74 2.58
C GLY A 159 21.32 -17.61 2.94
N GLN A 160 22.62 -17.88 2.98
CA GLN A 160 23.65 -16.85 3.16
C GLN A 160 23.64 -15.80 2.04
N LEU A 161 23.37 -16.23 0.80
CA LEU A 161 23.28 -15.32 -0.33
C LEU A 161 22.01 -14.46 -0.29
N ILE A 162 20.87 -15.03 0.15
CA ILE A 162 19.64 -14.29 0.44
C ILE A 162 19.90 -13.26 1.57
N LYS A 163 20.59 -13.68 2.63
CA LYS A 163 20.98 -12.80 3.74
C LYS A 163 21.85 -11.65 3.24
N GLN A 164 22.83 -11.94 2.37
CA GLN A 164 23.68 -10.93 1.75
C GLN A 164 22.89 -9.93 0.90
N LEU A 165 21.88 -10.39 0.13
CA LEU A 165 20.95 -9.49 -0.56
C LEU A 165 20.24 -8.57 0.42
N CYS A 166 19.71 -9.12 1.51
CA CYS A 166 19.03 -8.33 2.54
C CYS A 166 19.99 -7.36 3.25
N ASP A 167 21.25 -7.74 3.50
CA ASP A 167 22.28 -6.84 4.05
C ASP A 167 22.67 -5.71 3.11
N VAL A 168 22.45 -5.88 1.80
CA VAL A 168 22.65 -4.80 0.82
C VAL A 168 21.43 -3.88 0.77
N ILE A 169 20.22 -4.39 0.99
CA ILE A 169 18.99 -3.58 0.98
C ILE A 169 18.81 -2.83 2.31
N PHE A 170 18.91 -3.52 3.44
CA PHE A 170 18.60 -3.02 4.78
C PHE A 170 19.85 -2.45 5.47
N GLN A 171 20.41 -1.39 4.91
CA GLN A 171 21.55 -0.66 5.47
C GLN A 171 21.09 0.60 6.20
N GLU A 172 21.82 0.98 7.24
CA GLU A 172 21.46 2.12 8.10
C GLU A 172 21.37 3.44 7.34
N GLN A 173 22.20 3.62 6.31
CA GLN A 173 22.20 4.83 5.48
C GLN A 173 21.15 4.83 4.37
N HIS A 174 20.33 3.79 4.24
CA HIS A 174 19.29 3.73 3.23
C HIS A 174 17.99 4.36 3.72
N GLU A 175 17.30 5.03 2.80
CA GLU A 175 15.99 5.61 3.03
C GLU A 175 14.90 4.59 2.64
N PHE A 176 13.97 4.35 3.55
CA PHE A 176 12.82 3.49 3.33
C PHE A 176 11.57 4.35 3.17
N ILE A 177 10.86 4.15 2.07
CA ILE A 177 9.65 4.87 1.74
C ILE A 177 8.51 3.87 1.89
N ALA A 178 7.49 4.20 2.67
CA ALA A 178 6.35 3.32 2.85
C ALA A 178 5.06 4.14 2.92
N TRP A 179 3.92 3.49 2.68
CA TRP A 179 2.64 4.19 2.82
C TRP A 179 2.38 4.59 4.28
N GLY A 180 2.61 3.69 5.24
CA GLY A 180 2.36 3.93 6.66
C GLY A 180 3.55 3.58 7.56
N ARG A 181 3.26 3.09 8.76
CA ARG A 181 4.24 2.68 9.77
C ARG A 181 4.84 1.30 9.46
N ILE A 182 5.84 1.29 8.58
CA ILE A 182 6.50 0.05 8.14
C ILE A 182 7.34 -0.62 9.23
N ASP A 183 7.76 0.14 10.25
CA ASP A 183 8.44 -0.33 11.45
C ASP A 183 7.60 -1.37 12.21
N ASP A 184 6.33 -1.05 12.48
CA ASP A 184 5.39 -1.95 13.18
C ASP A 184 5.11 -3.22 12.36
N GLU A 185 5.07 -3.09 11.04
CA GLU A 185 4.84 -4.20 10.13
C GLU A 185 6.05 -5.15 10.05
N LEU A 186 7.25 -4.58 9.91
CA LEU A 186 8.50 -5.34 9.82
C LEU A 186 8.86 -6.06 11.12
N GLU A 187 8.43 -5.59 12.29
CA GLU A 187 8.72 -6.29 13.56
C GLU A 187 8.25 -7.75 13.54
N LYS A 188 7.14 -8.05 12.84
CA LYS A 188 6.64 -9.43 12.66
C LYS A 188 7.67 -10.33 11.96
N PHE A 189 8.51 -9.76 11.10
CA PHE A 189 9.51 -10.45 10.29
C PHE A 189 10.88 -10.59 10.98
N ARG A 190 11.06 -10.00 12.17
CA ARG A 190 12.36 -9.96 12.87
C ARG A 190 12.99 -11.35 13.07
N HIS A 191 12.17 -12.36 13.36
CA HIS A 191 12.64 -13.72 13.63
C HIS A 191 13.27 -14.43 12.41
N PHE A 192 13.06 -13.93 11.19
CA PHE A 192 13.76 -14.44 10.00
C PHE A 192 15.22 -13.98 9.91
N ASN A 193 15.66 -13.04 10.76
CA ASN A 193 17.01 -12.48 10.76
C ASN A 193 17.45 -11.95 9.38
N LEU A 194 16.53 -11.39 8.59
CA LEU A 194 16.86 -10.83 7.26
C LEU A 194 17.50 -9.45 7.39
N PHE A 195 17.08 -8.67 8.37
CA PHE A 195 17.55 -7.32 8.67
C PHE A 195 17.74 -7.13 10.17
N LYS A 196 18.41 -6.05 10.56
CA LYS A 196 18.49 -5.58 11.95
C LYS A 196 17.55 -4.38 12.11
N PRO A 197 16.68 -4.33 13.12
CA PRO A 197 15.80 -3.17 13.34
C PRO A 197 16.55 -1.85 13.42
N SER A 198 17.77 -1.85 14.00
CA SER A 198 18.64 -0.68 14.07
C SER A 198 19.08 -0.13 12.72
N ASN A 199 18.95 -0.89 11.63
CA ASN A 199 19.30 -0.43 10.29
C ASN A 199 18.13 0.29 9.59
N ILE A 200 16.92 0.24 10.16
CA ILE A 200 15.72 0.86 9.58
C ILE A 200 15.50 2.19 10.28
N VAL A 201 16.40 3.15 10.02
CA VAL A 201 16.42 4.44 10.72
C VAL A 201 15.63 5.50 9.97
N TYR A 202 15.87 5.62 8.66
CA TYR A 202 15.30 6.68 7.84
C TYR A 202 14.03 6.18 7.13
N ILE A 203 12.87 6.29 7.80
CA ILE A 203 11.58 5.95 7.20
C ILE A 203 10.82 7.22 6.81
N ARG A 204 10.47 7.35 5.53
CA ARG A 204 9.50 8.32 5.02
C ARG A 204 8.11 7.70 4.96
N ASN A 205 7.21 8.30 5.73
CA ASN A 205 5.80 7.92 5.78
C ASN A 205 5.01 8.74 4.75
N MET A 206 4.68 8.10 3.62
CA MET A 206 4.00 8.77 2.52
C MET A 206 2.55 9.13 2.83
N GLN A 207 1.88 8.48 3.79
CA GLN A 207 0.56 8.89 4.25
C GLN A 207 0.61 10.27 4.92
N LYS A 208 1.64 10.54 5.73
CA LYS A 208 1.86 11.87 6.34
C LYS A 208 2.18 12.94 5.28
N GLU A 209 3.04 12.62 4.32
CA GLU A 209 3.43 13.58 3.28
C GLU A 209 2.35 13.83 2.22
N PHE A 210 1.51 12.83 1.94
CA PHE A 210 0.44 12.94 0.96
C PHE A 210 -0.67 13.89 1.40
N ARG A 211 -0.96 13.98 2.70
CA ARG A 211 -2.02 14.86 3.22
C ARG A 211 -1.82 16.35 2.84
N PRO A 212 -0.70 17.00 3.17
CA PRO A 212 -0.49 18.40 2.78
C PRO A 212 -0.40 18.56 1.26
N TYR A 213 0.14 17.56 0.54
CA TYR A 213 0.10 17.54 -0.92
C TYR A 213 -1.34 17.57 -1.43
N TYR A 214 -2.22 16.70 -0.93
CA TYR A 214 -3.61 16.61 -1.36
C TYR A 214 -4.37 17.89 -1.05
N ASN A 215 -4.26 18.40 0.18
CA ASN A 215 -4.94 19.62 0.63
C ASN A 215 -4.50 20.86 -0.18
N HIS A 216 -3.24 20.91 -0.63
CA HIS A 216 -2.77 21.98 -1.51
C HIS A 216 -3.42 21.97 -2.90
N HIS A 217 -3.77 20.79 -3.43
CA HIS A 217 -4.40 20.63 -4.76
C HIS A 217 -5.93 20.65 -4.70
N HIS A 218 -6.48 20.36 -3.52
CA HIS A 218 -7.91 20.33 -3.25
C HIS A 218 -8.17 21.22 -2.03
N PRO A 219 -7.95 22.55 -2.17
CA PRO A 219 -8.17 23.49 -1.09
C PRO A 219 -9.64 23.43 -0.66
N HIS A 220 -9.88 23.71 0.61
CA HIS A 220 -11.24 23.83 1.13
C HIS A 220 -12.01 24.89 0.35
N ALA A 221 -13.29 24.61 0.10
CA ALA A 221 -14.20 25.66 -0.33
C ALA A 221 -14.30 26.71 0.80
N SER A 222 -14.44 27.98 0.41
CA SER A 222 -14.50 29.11 1.35
C SER A 222 -15.63 29.02 2.37
N ASP A 223 -16.61 28.16 2.12
CA ASP A 223 -17.79 27.89 2.93
C ASP A 223 -17.69 26.60 3.78
N CYS A 224 -16.49 25.96 3.94
CA CYS A 224 -16.42 24.82 4.87
C CYS A 224 -16.75 25.30 6.31
N PRO A 225 -17.74 24.69 7.01
CA PRO A 225 -18.19 25.09 8.36
C PRO A 225 -17.12 25.08 9.48
N GLY A 226 -15.86 24.78 9.18
CA GLY A 226 -14.74 24.82 10.13
C GLY A 226 -13.69 25.91 9.86
N LEU A 227 -13.79 26.68 8.77
CA LEU A 227 -12.80 27.71 8.41
C LEU A 227 -13.03 29.05 9.12
N GLU A 228 -14.28 29.36 9.49
CA GLU A 228 -14.63 30.63 10.15
C GLU A 228 -14.05 30.77 11.57
N GLN A 229 -13.64 29.66 12.21
CA GLN A 229 -13.09 29.69 13.58
C GLN A 229 -11.58 29.91 13.64
N ILE A 230 -10.85 29.73 12.55
CA ILE A 230 -9.37 29.86 12.54
C ILE A 230 -8.94 31.33 12.31
N SER A 231 -9.78 32.14 11.67
CA SER A 231 -9.44 33.51 11.26
C SER A 231 -9.44 34.57 12.38
N LEU A 232 -9.63 34.20 13.66
CA LEU A 232 -9.79 35.16 14.76
C LEU A 232 -8.71 35.09 15.86
N VAL A 233 -7.64 34.31 15.70
CA VAL A 233 -6.60 34.17 16.76
C VAL A 233 -5.21 34.66 16.33
N ASP A 234 -5.09 35.24 15.14
CA ASP A 234 -3.77 35.49 14.51
C ASP A 234 -3.14 36.88 14.76
N ASP A 235 -3.52 37.62 15.81
CA ASP A 235 -2.90 38.94 16.06
C ASP A 235 -2.06 39.10 17.33
N GLU A 236 -1.99 38.16 18.30
CA GLU A 236 -1.24 38.49 19.54
C GLU A 236 -0.75 37.35 20.46
N LEU A 237 -0.22 36.23 19.94
CA LEU A 237 0.45 35.25 20.82
C LEU A 237 1.85 34.83 20.37
N ASP A 238 2.77 35.79 20.41
CA ASP A 238 4.21 35.56 20.56
C ASP A 238 4.51 34.98 21.95
N LEU A 239 4.25 33.68 22.15
CA LEU A 239 4.74 32.96 23.33
C LEU A 239 5.62 31.80 22.89
N ALA A 240 6.86 31.86 23.36
CA ALA A 240 7.91 30.87 23.19
C ALA A 240 7.43 29.48 23.62
N VAL A 241 7.03 28.66 22.65
CA VAL A 241 6.78 27.24 22.85
C VAL A 241 8.12 26.51 22.71
N SER A 242 8.54 25.89 23.81
CA SER A 242 9.73 25.04 23.90
C SER A 242 9.68 23.90 22.87
N GLN A 243 10.76 23.72 22.12
CA GLN A 243 10.93 22.74 21.03
C GLN A 243 10.80 21.26 21.41
N ASP A 244 10.51 20.90 22.66
CA ASP A 244 10.55 19.50 23.15
C ASP A 244 9.17 18.90 23.50
N SER A 245 8.07 19.63 23.32
CA SER A 245 6.73 19.08 23.53
C SER A 245 6.14 18.58 22.22
N LEU A 246 6.12 17.25 22.05
CA LEU A 246 5.22 16.44 21.21
C LEU A 246 4.55 17.22 20.07
N GLU A 247 4.98 16.96 18.83
CA GLU A 247 4.30 17.37 17.59
C GLU A 247 2.80 17.01 17.67
N PHE A 248 1.99 17.90 18.24
CA PHE A 248 0.58 17.96 17.94
C PHE A 248 0.54 18.42 16.49
N ASP A 249 0.49 17.44 15.59
CA ASP A 249 0.08 17.62 14.19
C ASP A 249 -1.26 18.38 14.24
N HIS A 250 -1.19 19.72 14.25
CA HIS A 250 -2.35 20.57 14.20
C HIS A 250 -3.02 20.25 12.87
N ASP A 251 -4.11 19.48 12.95
CA ASP A 251 -4.87 19.10 11.78
C ASP A 251 -5.41 20.39 11.13
N PRO A 252 -4.93 20.78 9.94
CA PRO A 252 -5.44 21.96 9.26
C PRO A 252 -6.91 21.78 8.85
N ASP A 253 -7.41 20.54 8.87
CA ASP A 253 -8.81 20.21 8.75
C ASP A 253 -9.41 20.15 10.16
N HIS A 254 -10.10 21.23 10.57
CA HIS A 254 -10.90 21.23 11.80
C HIS A 254 -11.71 19.92 11.90
N GLU A 255 -11.81 19.33 13.11
CA GLU A 255 -12.47 18.03 13.33
C GLU A 255 -13.86 17.96 12.66
N LEU A 256 -14.52 19.12 12.56
CA LEU A 256 -15.86 19.34 12.02
C LEU A 256 -15.95 19.59 10.50
N CYS A 257 -14.86 19.70 9.73
CA CYS A 257 -15.01 19.94 8.29
C CYS A 257 -15.63 18.70 7.61
N THR A 258 -16.89 18.83 7.17
CA THR A 258 -17.68 17.78 6.51
C THR A 258 -17.63 17.87 4.99
N CYS A 259 -16.67 18.62 4.43
CA CYS A 259 -16.63 18.82 2.98
C CYS A 259 -16.42 17.48 2.26
N GLU A 260 -17.14 17.29 1.15
CA GLU A 260 -17.09 16.08 0.33
C GLU A 260 -15.66 15.75 -0.15
N PHE A 261 -14.79 16.77 -0.18
CA PHE A 261 -13.38 16.70 -0.56
C PHE A 261 -12.42 16.24 0.56
N ARG A 262 -12.93 15.73 1.69
CA ARG A 262 -12.10 15.13 2.78
C ARG A 262 -12.49 13.67 3.07
N PRO A 263 -12.40 12.79 2.06
CA PRO A 263 -12.84 11.39 2.12
C PRO A 263 -11.98 10.47 3.01
N TYR A 264 -10.97 11.02 3.69
CA TYR A 264 -10.07 10.27 4.59
C TYR A 264 -10.45 10.38 6.06
N LYS A 265 -11.50 11.12 6.41
CA LYS A 265 -12.08 11.11 7.77
C LYS A 265 -12.70 9.73 8.04
N ASP A 266 -11.87 8.73 8.29
CA ASP A 266 -12.32 7.53 8.99
C ASP A 266 -12.75 7.98 10.39
N PRO A 267 -13.99 7.68 10.83
CA PRO A 267 -14.47 8.10 12.15
C PRO A 267 -13.61 7.55 13.29
N TYR A 268 -12.83 6.49 13.06
CA TYR A 268 -11.93 5.90 14.04
C TYR A 268 -10.48 6.38 13.90
N ASN A 269 -10.09 6.93 12.74
CA ASN A 269 -8.77 7.49 12.51
C ASN A 269 -8.82 8.59 11.45
N PRO A 270 -9.23 9.83 11.81
CA PRO A 270 -9.46 10.91 10.86
C PRO A 270 -8.17 11.36 10.14
N ASN A 271 -7.01 10.96 10.65
CA ASN A 271 -5.70 11.32 10.11
C ASN A 271 -5.12 10.25 9.17
N ALA A 272 -5.76 9.07 9.06
CA ALA A 272 -5.21 7.96 8.28
C ALA A 272 -5.82 7.88 6.88
N TRP A 273 -5.02 8.19 5.86
CA TRP A 273 -5.36 7.86 4.48
C TRP A 273 -5.10 6.38 4.17
N SER A 274 -6.04 5.71 3.49
CA SER A 274 -5.71 4.44 2.83
C SER A 274 -4.99 4.71 1.51
N LEU A 275 -4.05 3.85 1.14
CA LEU A 275 -3.31 3.95 -0.14
C LEU A 275 -4.27 3.97 -1.33
N GLN A 276 -5.28 3.10 -1.29
CA GLN A 276 -6.31 3.03 -2.31
C GLN A 276 -7.09 4.34 -2.46
N ARG A 277 -7.46 5.00 -1.34
CA ARG A 277 -8.12 6.31 -1.39
C ARG A 277 -7.19 7.38 -1.96
N ALA A 278 -5.92 7.40 -1.56
CA ALA A 278 -4.95 8.34 -2.08
C ALA A 278 -4.78 8.21 -3.59
N ILE A 279 -4.73 6.98 -4.11
CA ILE A 279 -4.66 6.71 -5.56
C ILE A 279 -5.95 7.10 -6.28
N ALA A 280 -7.11 6.72 -5.74
CA ALA A 280 -8.41 7.04 -6.33
C ALA A 280 -8.69 8.53 -6.41
N LEU A 281 -8.42 9.25 -5.33
CA LEU A 281 -8.87 10.64 -5.19
C LEU A 281 -7.78 11.62 -5.58
N GLY A 282 -6.52 11.30 -5.33
CA GLY A 282 -5.39 12.15 -5.71
C GLY A 282 -4.99 12.02 -7.17
N PHE A 283 -5.32 10.90 -7.81
CA PHE A 283 -4.82 10.56 -9.15
C PHE A 283 -5.84 9.88 -10.05
N GLU A 284 -7.12 9.87 -9.66
CA GLU A 284 -8.26 9.38 -10.46
C GLU A 284 -8.06 7.95 -10.98
N GLN A 285 -7.48 7.08 -10.16
CA GLN A 285 -7.15 5.69 -10.54
C GLN A 285 -7.57 4.70 -9.46
N PHE A 286 -8.00 3.52 -9.86
CA PHE A 286 -8.40 2.45 -8.98
C PHE A 286 -7.24 1.49 -8.70
N LEU A 287 -6.76 1.47 -7.45
CA LEU A 287 -5.85 0.45 -6.94
C LEU A 287 -6.66 -0.72 -6.38
N ASP A 288 -6.58 -1.90 -6.99
CA ASP A 288 -7.34 -3.06 -6.53
C ASP A 288 -6.80 -3.61 -5.21
N LYS A 289 -7.64 -3.62 -4.18
CA LYS A 289 -7.32 -4.12 -2.83
C LYS A 289 -8.00 -5.45 -2.48
N ALA A 290 -8.58 -6.15 -3.46
CA ALA A 290 -9.30 -7.42 -3.25
C ALA A 290 -8.45 -8.53 -2.58
N TYR A 291 -7.12 -8.46 -2.67
CA TYR A 291 -6.21 -9.49 -2.16
C TYR A 291 -5.58 -9.18 -0.79
N THR A 292 -5.98 -8.09 -0.13
CA THR A 292 -5.48 -7.72 1.22
C THR A 292 -5.64 -8.86 2.24
N CYS A 293 -6.70 -9.68 2.10
CA CYS A 293 -7.00 -10.79 3.00
C CYS A 293 -6.61 -12.17 2.45
N ALA A 294 -5.77 -12.22 1.41
CA ALA A 294 -5.37 -13.47 0.78
C ALA A 294 -4.48 -14.33 1.72
N LYS A 295 -4.36 -15.62 1.39
CA LYS A 295 -3.41 -16.53 2.05
C LYS A 295 -2.03 -16.38 1.41
N TRP A 296 -1.22 -15.48 1.94
CA TRP A 296 0.11 -15.14 1.45
C TRP A 296 1.18 -16.20 1.74
N SER A 297 1.05 -16.93 2.86
CA SER A 297 2.04 -17.93 3.26
C SER A 297 2.09 -19.14 2.30
N GLY A 298 1.13 -19.25 1.39
CA GLY A 298 1.09 -20.26 0.34
C GLY A 298 2.15 -20.03 -0.74
N GLY A 299 2.73 -18.83 -0.81
CA GLY A 299 3.65 -18.41 -1.85
C GLY A 299 2.95 -17.96 -3.12
N ILE A 300 3.53 -16.98 -3.81
CA ILE A 300 2.98 -16.30 -4.97
C ILE A 300 3.60 -16.87 -6.25
N ASP A 301 4.89 -17.18 -6.26
CA ASP A 301 5.56 -17.76 -7.41
C ASP A 301 4.92 -19.10 -7.81
N LEU A 302 4.46 -19.18 -9.05
CA LEU A 302 3.87 -20.39 -9.62
C LEU A 302 4.88 -21.56 -9.65
N ASN A 303 6.18 -21.27 -9.72
CA ASN A 303 7.24 -22.28 -9.78
C ASN A 303 7.41 -23.03 -8.46
N LEU A 304 7.06 -22.41 -7.32
CA LEU A 304 7.11 -23.07 -6.02
C LEU A 304 6.21 -24.32 -5.96
N GLY A 305 5.10 -24.32 -6.71
CA GLY A 305 4.19 -25.45 -6.81
C GLY A 305 3.49 -25.82 -5.49
N THR A 306 3.54 -24.94 -4.50
CA THR A 306 2.99 -25.08 -3.13
C THR A 306 1.47 -25.04 -3.09
N TRP A 307 0.84 -24.63 -4.19
CA TRP A 307 -0.60 -24.51 -4.39
C TRP A 307 -1.13 -25.54 -5.40
N LYS A 308 -0.31 -26.48 -5.90
CA LYS A 308 -0.75 -27.43 -6.93
C LYS A 308 -1.75 -28.44 -6.38
N PHE A 309 -2.99 -28.35 -6.88
CA PHE A 309 -4.03 -29.35 -6.65
C PHE A 309 -4.00 -30.44 -7.73
N ARG A 310 -4.45 -31.65 -7.38
CA ARG A 310 -4.66 -32.76 -8.36
C ARG A 310 -5.76 -32.40 -9.35
N ASP A 311 -6.82 -31.76 -8.86
CA ASP A 311 -7.92 -31.25 -9.67
C ASP A 311 -7.45 -30.11 -10.60
N PRO A 312 -7.62 -30.24 -11.94
CA PRO A 312 -7.20 -29.22 -12.90
C PRO A 312 -7.94 -27.88 -12.77
N VAL A 313 -9.22 -27.89 -12.41
CA VAL A 313 -10.04 -26.68 -12.28
C VAL A 313 -9.56 -25.87 -11.07
N LEU A 314 -9.38 -26.53 -9.92
CA LEU A 314 -8.83 -25.88 -8.72
C LEU A 314 -7.42 -25.36 -8.96
N ARG A 315 -6.61 -26.08 -9.75
CA ARG A 315 -5.28 -25.63 -10.15
C ARG A 315 -5.34 -24.32 -10.93
N SER A 316 -6.16 -24.25 -11.99
CA SER A 316 -6.31 -23.04 -12.81
C SER A 316 -6.82 -21.85 -12.00
N GLN A 317 -7.77 -22.06 -11.09
CA GLN A 317 -8.25 -21.01 -10.18
C GLN A 317 -7.15 -20.47 -9.27
N GLN A 318 -6.30 -21.35 -8.75
CA GLN A 318 -5.18 -20.95 -7.90
C GLN A 318 -4.07 -20.24 -8.69
N GLU A 319 -3.78 -20.68 -9.93
CA GLU A 319 -2.86 -19.97 -10.83
C GLU A 319 -3.32 -18.53 -11.05
N LEU A 320 -4.60 -18.34 -11.38
CA LEU A 320 -5.18 -17.02 -11.57
C LEU A 320 -5.11 -16.19 -10.28
N LEU A 321 -5.46 -16.78 -9.13
CA LEU A 321 -5.37 -16.12 -7.83
C LEU A 321 -3.94 -15.62 -7.55
N ARG A 322 -2.91 -16.45 -7.77
CA ARG A 322 -1.52 -16.07 -7.52
C ARG A 322 -1.04 -14.97 -8.46
N ARG A 323 -1.40 -15.03 -9.75
CA ARG A 323 -1.09 -13.95 -10.70
C ARG A 323 -1.72 -12.62 -10.29
N ASN A 324 -2.93 -12.65 -9.72
CA ASN A 324 -3.58 -11.44 -9.25
C ASN A 324 -2.97 -10.93 -7.93
N MET A 325 -2.56 -11.84 -7.02
CA MET A 325 -1.81 -11.48 -5.81
C MET A 325 -0.45 -10.85 -6.13
N GLU A 326 0.25 -11.35 -7.16
CA GLU A 326 1.50 -10.75 -7.65
C GLU A 326 1.29 -9.32 -8.15
N LYS A 327 0.26 -9.12 -9.00
CA LYS A 327 -0.09 -7.77 -9.50
C LYS A 327 -0.45 -6.84 -8.36
N TYR A 328 -1.23 -7.30 -7.39
CA TYR A 328 -1.54 -6.56 -6.16
C TYR A 328 -0.24 -6.15 -5.44
N ALA A 329 0.65 -7.13 -5.17
CA ALA A 329 1.85 -6.90 -4.37
C ALA A 329 2.81 -5.92 -5.06
N ALA A 330 2.94 -6.02 -6.39
CA ALA A 330 3.71 -5.08 -7.18
C ALA A 330 3.07 -3.68 -7.19
N ASN A 331 1.75 -3.58 -7.39
CA ASN A 331 1.05 -2.30 -7.46
C ASN A 331 1.09 -1.53 -6.13
N ASP A 332 1.15 -2.20 -4.98
CA ASP A 332 1.25 -1.52 -3.69
C ASP A 332 2.54 -0.70 -3.58
N VAL A 333 3.70 -1.29 -3.82
CA VAL A 333 4.98 -0.54 -3.80
C VAL A 333 5.12 0.43 -4.97
N VAL A 334 4.59 0.09 -6.15
CA VAL A 334 4.65 0.98 -7.33
C VAL A 334 3.76 2.22 -7.15
N SER A 335 2.60 2.06 -6.51
CA SER A 335 1.69 3.18 -6.24
C SER A 335 2.27 4.13 -5.18
N VAL A 336 2.96 3.61 -4.16
CA VAL A 336 3.70 4.44 -3.21
C VAL A 336 4.84 5.21 -3.89
N LEU A 337 5.61 4.56 -4.79
CA LEU A 337 6.59 5.25 -5.62
C LEU A 337 5.96 6.37 -6.45
N TYR A 338 4.80 6.11 -7.04
CA TYR A 338 4.08 7.08 -7.86
C TYR A 338 3.71 8.33 -7.05
N ILE A 339 3.18 8.15 -5.83
CA ILE A 339 2.87 9.26 -4.91
C ILE A 339 4.15 10.03 -4.56
N PHE A 340 5.20 9.32 -4.17
CA PHE A 340 6.50 9.88 -3.82
C PHE A 340 7.06 10.77 -4.95
N GLN A 341 7.10 10.26 -6.18
CA GLN A 341 7.59 11.00 -7.34
C GLN A 341 6.78 12.26 -7.62
N ARG A 342 5.45 12.22 -7.41
CA ARG A 342 4.56 13.36 -7.62
C ARG A 342 4.83 14.46 -6.60
N ILE A 343 4.95 14.11 -5.32
CA ILE A 343 5.28 15.05 -4.23
C ILE A 343 6.67 15.68 -4.47
N GLU A 344 7.69 14.86 -4.71
CA GLU A 344 9.07 15.31 -4.99
C GLU A 344 9.16 16.26 -6.18
N SER A 345 8.40 15.99 -7.25
CA SER A 345 8.40 16.85 -8.44
C SER A 345 7.90 18.27 -8.17
N GLN A 346 7.04 18.45 -7.17
CA GLN A 346 6.50 19.76 -6.80
C GLN A 346 7.44 20.55 -5.91
N HIS A 347 8.11 19.89 -4.96
CA HIS A 347 9.15 20.52 -4.16
C HIS A 347 10.28 21.08 -5.04
N LYS A 348 10.69 20.34 -6.08
CA LYS A 348 11.68 20.80 -7.08
C LYS A 348 11.21 22.03 -7.87
N LYS A 349 9.92 22.11 -8.23
CA LYS A 349 9.36 23.28 -8.91
C LYS A 349 9.33 24.52 -8.02
N LYS A 350 9.03 24.37 -6.73
CA LYS A 350 9.01 25.49 -5.75
C LYS A 350 10.43 26.06 -5.54
N THR A 351 11.43 25.21 -5.34
CA THR A 351 12.83 25.64 -5.12
C THR A 351 13.45 26.33 -6.34
N THR A 352 13.10 25.91 -7.56
CA THR A 352 13.62 26.53 -8.80
C THR A 352 13.07 27.94 -9.03
N LYS A 353 11.83 28.23 -8.61
CA LYS A 353 11.22 29.56 -8.80
C LYS A 353 11.87 30.65 -7.95
N ILE A 354 12.43 30.31 -6.79
CA ILE A 354 13.00 31.26 -5.82
C ILE A 354 14.37 31.81 -6.28
N LYS A 355 15.08 31.12 -7.19
CA LYS A 355 16.43 31.51 -7.62
C LYS A 355 16.48 32.46 -8.83
N ARG A 356 15.39 33.14 -9.21
CA ARG A 356 15.49 34.18 -10.25
C ARG A 356 16.26 35.38 -9.70
N PRO A 357 17.42 35.73 -10.25
CA PRO A 357 18.18 36.89 -9.78
C PRO A 357 17.31 38.14 -9.95
N ILE A 358 17.28 38.97 -8.91
CA ILE A 358 16.70 40.32 -8.98
C ILE A 358 17.48 41.04 -10.09
N PRO A 359 16.82 41.56 -11.14
CA PRO A 359 17.51 42.30 -12.19
C PRO A 359 18.16 43.53 -11.53
N ASN A 360 19.49 43.64 -11.70
CA ASN A 360 20.27 44.81 -11.29
C ASN A 360 19.90 46.04 -12.14
#